data_AF-A0A1T0CDI9-F1
#
_entry.id   AF-A0A1T0CDI9-F1
#
_cell.length_a   1.000
_cell.length_b   1.000
_cell.length_c   1.000
_cell.angle_alpha   90.00
_cell.angle_beta   90.00
_cell.angle_gamma   90.00
#
_symmetry.space_group_name_H-M   'P 1'
#
loop_
_entity.id
_entity.type
_entity.pdbx_description
1 polymer ?
#
loop_
_entity_poly.entity_id
_entity_poly.type
_entity_poly.pdbx_seq_one_letter_code
_entity_poly.pdbx_strand_id
1 'polypeptide(L)'
;MTLTELLVKPIKDNNLKLKQQVKSLFDHDFIHLVEHQRSIFDLCSELRAFHSLKIPDALHVATAIYYQADIFITAAHKLANKNIGITFLNLNEFKQ
;
A
#
# COMPACT_ATOMS: atom_id res chain seq x y z
N MET A 1 6.36 3.54 0.57
CA MET A 1 6.90 2.32 -0.09
C MET A 1 6.25 2.10 -1.45
N THR A 2 4.96 2.36 -1.57
CA THR A 2 4.14 2.25 -2.79
C THR A 2 4.80 2.75 -4.07
N LEU A 3 5.32 3.98 -4.10
CA LEU A 3 5.98 4.51 -5.31
C LEU A 3 7.18 3.65 -5.72
N THR A 4 7.98 3.19 -4.77
CA THR A 4 9.11 2.28 -5.04
C THR A 4 8.61 1.01 -5.71
N GLU A 5 7.59 0.34 -5.15
CA GLU A 5 7.04 -0.91 -5.70
C GLU A 5 6.50 -0.75 -7.12
N LEU A 6 5.81 0.36 -7.39
CA LEU A 6 5.27 0.65 -8.72
C LEU A 6 6.38 0.94 -9.75
N LEU A 7 7.49 1.54 -9.33
CA LEU A 7 8.59 1.90 -10.23
C LEU A 7 9.57 0.75 -10.53
N VAL A 8 9.62 -0.32 -9.72
CA VAL A 8 10.56 -1.44 -9.93
C VAL A 8 10.43 -2.04 -11.33
N LYS A 9 9.22 -2.44 -11.75
CA LYS A 9 9.01 -3.10 -13.04
C LYS A 9 9.33 -2.17 -14.23
N PRO A 10 8.81 -0.92 -14.29
CA PRO A 10 9.18 0.02 -15.36
C PRO A 10 10.68 0.26 -15.47
N ILE A 11 11.39 0.37 -14.34
CA ILE A 11 12.85 0.57 -14.33
C ILE A 11 13.57 -0.68 -14.85
N LYS A 12 13.19 -1.87 -14.35
CA LYS A 12 13.77 -3.14 -14.79
C LYS A 12 13.61 -3.37 -16.29
N ASP A 13 12.48 -2.95 -16.84
CA ASP A 13 12.14 -3.12 -18.26
C ASP A 13 12.62 -1.94 -19.13
N ASN A 14 13.37 -0.97 -18.57
CA ASN A 14 13.77 0.28 -19.23
C ASN A 14 12.59 1.05 -19.89
N ASN A 15 11.38 0.89 -19.37
CA ASN A 15 10.18 1.49 -19.91
C ASN A 15 9.98 2.91 -19.36
N LEU A 16 10.63 3.89 -19.99
CA LEU A 16 10.57 5.30 -19.60
C LEU A 16 9.15 5.87 -19.64
N LYS A 17 8.34 5.45 -20.62
CA LYS A 17 6.95 5.89 -20.76
C LYS A 17 6.12 5.46 -19.54
N LEU A 18 6.17 4.18 -19.18
CA LEU A 18 5.43 3.67 -18.03
C LEU A 18 5.94 4.27 -16.71
N LYS A 19 7.25 4.48 -16.57
CA LYS A 19 7.85 5.16 -15.41
C LYS A 19 7.27 6.56 -15.23
N GLN A 20 7.12 7.33 -16.32
CA GLN A 20 6.53 8.67 -16.27
C GLN A 20 5.04 8.61 -15.93
N GLN A 21 4.29 7.69 -16.54
CA GLN A 21 2.87 7.50 -16.23
C GLN A 21 2.62 7.14 -14.77
N VAL A 22 3.46 6.27 -14.18
CA VAL A 22 3.36 5.94 -12.75
C VAL A 22 3.59 7.17 -11.88
N LYS A 23 4.56 8.02 -12.22
CA LYS A 23 4.83 9.25 -11.46
C LYS A 23 3.66 10.24 -11.57
N SER A 24 3.11 10.43 -12.76
CA SER A 24 2.03 11.39 -12.98
C SER A 24 0.72 11.02 -12.27
N LEU A 25 0.52 9.75 -11.90
CA LEU A 25 -0.62 9.36 -11.05
C LEU A 25 -0.64 10.13 -9.73
N PHE A 26 0.54 10.45 -9.18
CA PHE A 26 0.67 11.15 -7.90
C PHE A 26 0.68 12.67 -8.05
N ASP A 27 0.56 13.19 -9.27
CA ASP A 27 0.39 14.62 -9.54
C ASP A 27 -1.10 15.02 -9.50
N HIS A 28 -2.02 14.05 -9.35
CA HIS A 28 -3.46 14.32 -9.23
C HIS A 28 -3.86 14.70 -7.80
N ASP A 29 -4.76 15.68 -7.68
CA ASP A 29 -5.21 16.23 -6.38
C ASP A 29 -5.89 15.23 -5.46
N PHE A 30 -6.39 14.10 -5.98
CA PHE A 30 -7.08 13.07 -5.20
C PHE A 30 -6.17 11.91 -4.79
N ILE A 31 -4.88 11.93 -5.17
CA ILE A 31 -3.89 10.92 -4.77
C ILE A 31 -2.77 11.61 -4.00
N HIS A 32 -2.60 11.24 -2.73
CA HIS A 32 -1.55 11.79 -1.88
C HIS A 32 -0.51 10.73 -1.53
N LEU A 33 0.76 11.04 -1.78
CA LEU A 33 1.88 10.29 -1.21
C LEU A 33 2.12 10.76 0.22
N VAL A 34 2.03 9.83 1.16
CA VAL A 34 2.29 10.10 2.57
C VAL A 34 3.67 9.61 2.98
N GLU A 35 4.30 10.35 3.90
CA GLU A 35 5.59 9.97 4.47
C GLU A 35 5.42 8.96 5.61
N HIS A 36 6.45 8.14 5.80
CA HIS A 36 6.51 7.20 6.92
C HIS A 36 7.26 7.83 8.09
N GLN A 37 6.64 7.80 9.27
CA GLN A 37 7.21 8.27 10.53
C GLN A 37 7.59 7.08 11.42
N ARG A 38 8.38 7.32 12.47
CA ARG A 38 8.82 6.25 13.39
C ARG A 38 7.64 5.45 13.95
N SER A 39 6.57 6.13 14.35
CA SER A 39 5.31 5.52 14.82
C SER A 39 4.71 4.51 13.84
N ILE A 40 4.80 4.78 12.53
CA ILE A 40 4.32 3.86 11.49
C ILE A 40 5.19 2.59 11.44
N PHE A 41 6.51 2.71 11.67
CA PHE A 41 7.40 1.54 11.73
C PHE A 41 7.20 0.71 12.99
N ASP A 42 6.89 1.35 14.13
CA ASP A 42 6.53 0.66 15.37
C ASP A 42 5.26 -0.16 15.18
N LEU A 43 4.18 0.46 14.66
CA LEU A 43 2.94 -0.22 14.31
C LEU A 43 3.17 -1.34 13.28
N CYS A 44 3.96 -1.10 12.24
CA CYS A 44 4.33 -2.12 11.27
C CYS A 44 4.99 -3.35 11.94
N SER A 45 5.85 -3.12 12.93
CA SER A 45 6.52 -4.20 13.67
C SER A 45 5.52 -5.02 14.49
N GLU A 46 4.57 -4.38 15.15
CA GLU A 46 3.48 -5.05 15.87
C GLU A 46 2.62 -5.90 14.91
N LEU A 47 2.19 -5.31 13.78
CA LEU A 47 1.40 -6.01 12.77
C LEU A 47 2.12 -7.25 12.24
N ARG A 48 3.45 -7.17 12.04
CA ARG A 48 4.24 -8.32 11.62
C ARG A 48 4.31 -9.40 12.69
N ALA A 49 4.51 -9.02 13.95
CA ALA A 49 4.61 -9.95 15.07
C ALA A 49 3.32 -10.78 15.25
N PHE A 50 2.15 -10.14 15.11
CA PHE A 50 0.87 -10.80 15.36
C PHE A 50 0.20 -11.41 14.12
N HIS A 51 0.53 -10.94 12.92
CA HIS A 51 -0.17 -11.37 11.69
C HIS A 51 0.73 -12.00 10.63
N SER A 52 2.03 -12.16 10.90
CA SER A 52 3.03 -12.77 10.01
C SER A 52 3.05 -12.15 8.61
N LEU A 53 2.82 -10.84 8.53
CA LEU A 53 2.82 -10.09 7.28
C LEU A 53 4.25 -9.86 6.77
N LYS A 54 4.40 -9.79 5.45
CA LYS A 54 5.65 -9.29 4.84
C LYS A 54 5.78 -7.80 5.15
N ILE A 55 7.01 -7.30 5.17
CA ILE A 55 7.29 -5.90 5.50
C ILE A 55 6.49 -4.91 4.63
N PRO A 56 6.41 -5.05 3.29
CA PRO A 56 5.63 -4.12 2.47
C PRO A 56 4.14 -4.10 2.84
N ASP A 57 3.53 -5.29 2.99
CA ASP A 57 2.13 -5.43 3.37
C ASP A 57 1.85 -4.80 4.74
N ALA A 58 2.67 -5.13 5.74
CA ALA A 58 2.54 -4.60 7.09
C ALA A 58 2.72 -3.07 7.13
N LEU A 59 3.69 -2.54 6.37
CA LEU A 59 3.94 -1.11 6.35
C LEU A 59 2.81 -0.35 5.66
N HIS A 60 2.24 -0.88 4.58
CA HIS A 60 1.07 -0.28 3.95
C HIS A 60 -0.15 -0.25 4.87
N VAL A 61 -0.43 -1.36 5.56
CA VAL A 61 -1.55 -1.41 6.52
C VAL A 61 -1.30 -0.48 7.70
N ALA A 62 -0.09 -0.46 8.27
CA ALA A 62 0.27 0.46 9.35
C ALA A 62 0.11 1.92 8.94
N THR A 63 0.58 2.29 7.74
CA THR A 63 0.41 3.64 7.20
C THR A 63 -1.07 4.00 7.07
N ALA A 64 -1.90 3.10 6.53
CA ALA A 64 -3.33 3.35 6.36
C ALA A 64 -4.05 3.54 7.71
N ILE A 65 -3.73 2.73 8.71
CA ILE A 65 -4.28 2.88 10.08
C ILE A 65 -3.82 4.21 10.70
N TYR A 66 -2.53 4.54 10.59
CA TYR A 66 -1.98 5.77 11.17
C TYR A 66 -2.63 7.04 10.62
N TYR A 67 -2.84 7.09 9.30
CA TYR A 67 -3.52 8.20 8.63
C TYR A 67 -5.05 8.08 8.65
N GLN A 68 -5.61 7.13 9.42
CA GLN A 68 -7.06 6.95 9.61
C GLN A 68 -7.82 6.77 8.30
N ALA A 69 -7.25 6.02 7.36
CA ALA A 69 -7.95 5.66 6.14
C ALA A 69 -9.18 4.81 6.48
N ASP A 70 -10.33 5.14 5.89
CA ASP A 70 -11.58 4.38 6.10
C ASP A 70 -11.49 2.96 5.51
N ILE A 71 -10.82 2.83 4.36
CA ILE A 71 -10.79 1.62 3.55
C ILE A 71 -9.37 1.36 3.04
N PHE A 72 -8.93 0.09 3.15
CA PHE A 72 -7.72 -0.42 2.52
C PHE A 72 -8.07 -1.28 1.30
N ILE A 73 -7.78 -0.77 0.10
CA ILE A 73 -8.01 -1.49 -1.16
C ILE A 73 -6.82 -2.40 -1.47
N THR A 74 -7.07 -3.69 -1.70
CA THR A 74 -6.01 -4.65 -2.02
C THR A 74 -6.47 -5.77 -2.94
N ALA A 75 -5.56 -6.28 -3.76
CA ALA A 75 -5.77 -7.52 -4.51
C ALA A 75 -5.27 -8.77 -3.74
N ALA A 76 -4.68 -8.58 -2.56
CA ALA A 76 -4.10 -9.66 -1.77
C ALA A 76 -5.17 -10.35 -0.89
N HIS A 77 -5.59 -11.54 -1.31
CA HIS A 77 -6.61 -12.34 -0.63
C HIS A 77 -6.29 -12.68 0.84
N LYS A 78 -5.00 -12.66 1.21
CA LYS A 78 -4.52 -12.97 2.58
C LYS A 78 -4.74 -11.83 3.58
N LEU A 79 -4.95 -10.60 3.11
CA LEU A 79 -5.21 -9.42 3.94
C LEU A 79 -6.71 -9.18 4.14
N ALA A 80 -7.52 -9.44 3.11
CA ALA A 80 -8.95 -9.13 3.09
C ALA A 80 -9.76 -9.74 4.25
N ASN A 81 -9.31 -10.86 4.81
CA ASN A 81 -10.01 -11.59 5.87
C ASN A 81 -9.50 -11.31 7.29
N LYS A 82 -8.54 -10.39 7.46
CA LYS A 82 -7.98 -10.07 8.78
C LYS A 82 -8.67 -8.83 9.37
N ASN A 83 -9.10 -8.91 10.62
CA ASN A 83 -9.58 -7.74 11.36
C ASN A 83 -8.38 -7.00 11.99
N ILE A 84 -7.87 -5.98 11.30
CA ILE A 84 -6.65 -5.22 11.68
C ILE A 84 -6.96 -3.73 11.82
N GLY A 85 -8.06 -3.37 12.49
CA GLY A 85 -8.37 -1.95 12.75
C GLY A 85 -8.63 -1.09 11.50
N ILE A 86 -8.80 -1.70 10.33
CA ILE A 86 -9.18 -1.05 9.08
C ILE A 86 -10.03 -2.00 8.24
N THR A 87 -10.99 -1.44 7.50
CA THR A 87 -11.84 -2.20 6.58
C THR A 87 -11.07 -2.53 5.31
N PHE A 88 -11.02 -3.81 4.94
CA PHE A 88 -10.41 -4.23 3.68
C PHE A 88 -11.46 -4.35 2.58
N LEU A 89 -11.09 -3.93 1.38
CA LEU A 89 -11.89 -4.08 0.17
C LEU A 89 -11.06 -4.81 -0.88
N ASN A 90 -11.56 -5.95 -1.36
CA ASN A 90 -10.86 -6.78 -2.34
C ASN A 90 -11.11 -6.25 -3.75
N LEU A 91 -10.05 -5.77 -4.41
CA LEU A 91 -10.16 -5.20 -5.76
C LEU A 91 -10.73 -6.19 -6.78
N ASN A 92 -10.58 -7.50 -6.56
CA ASN A 92 -11.13 -8.51 -7.47
C ASN A 92 -12.66 -8.57 -7.47
N GLU A 93 -13.33 -8.02 -6.46
CA GLU A 93 -14.81 -7.91 -6.41
C GLU A 93 -15.34 -6.84 -7.38
N PHE A 94 -14.47 -5.96 -7.89
CA PHE A 94 -14.82 -4.85 -8.79
C PHE A 94 -14.47 -5.11 -10.26
N LYS A 95 -13.92 -6.29 -10.58
CA LYS A 95 -13.68 -6.70 -11.96
C LYS A 95 -15.01 -7.13 -12.58
N GLN A 96 -15.56 -6.30 -13.47
CA GLN A 96 -16.67 -6.65 -14.36
C GLN A 96 -16.20 -7.63 -15.46
#